data_AF-A0A7Y2GWG0-F1
#
_entry.id   AF-A0A7Y2GWG0-F1
#
_cell.length_a   1.000
_cell.length_b   1.000
_cell.length_c   1.000
_cell.angle_alpha   90.00
_cell.angle_beta   90.00
_cell.angle_gamma   90.00
#
_symmetry.space_group_name_H-M   'P 1'
#
loop_
_entity.id
_entity.type
_entity.pdbx_description
1 polymer ?
#
loop_
_entity_poly.entity_id
_entity_poly.type
_entity_poly.pdbx_seq_one_letter_code
_entity_poly.pdbx_strand_id
1 'polypeptide(L)'
;MGYELYIQRPEGAECISVDEWLRLVDADPEFTAIDRFSSDLPDGGYIEAMIPQSAAWNALEENIPFMFSHETSAIIVKNPNEEIIKEMIVVAEKLNAVVTGDDGEIYDRENPLGYFSDPEIFEENNAVKARWWEFWK
;
A
#
# COMPACT_ATOMS: atom_id res chain seq x y z
N MET A 1 -7.95 17.30 -6.60
CA MET A 1 -7.95 15.83 -6.71
C MET A 1 -6.57 15.42 -6.25
N GLY A 2 -6.49 14.68 -5.14
CA GLY A 2 -5.22 14.15 -4.66
C GLY A 2 -4.86 12.89 -5.42
N TYR A 3 -3.58 12.55 -5.46
CA TYR A 3 -3.10 11.30 -6.02
C TYR A 3 -3.22 10.19 -4.97
N GLU A 4 -3.71 9.02 -5.34
CA GLU A 4 -3.92 7.92 -4.41
C GLU A 4 -3.10 6.70 -4.85
N LEU A 5 -2.51 6.02 -3.87
CA LEU A 5 -1.87 4.74 -4.06
C LEU A 5 -2.63 3.65 -3.32
N TYR A 6 -2.63 2.46 -3.92
CA TYR A 6 -3.38 1.31 -3.46
C TYR A 6 -2.43 0.15 -3.21
N ILE A 7 -2.54 -0.49 -2.05
CA ILE A 7 -1.95 -1.79 -1.78
C ILE A 7 -3.04 -2.83 -2.01
N GLN A 8 -2.86 -3.65 -3.04
CA GLN A 8 -3.83 -4.68 -3.42
C GLN A 8 -3.12 -5.90 -3.99
N ARG A 9 -3.78 -7.06 -3.94
CA ARG A 9 -3.26 -8.27 -4.56
C ARG A 9 -3.64 -8.35 -6.04
N PRO A 10 -2.85 -9.05 -6.87
CA PRO A 10 -3.18 -9.26 -8.27
C PRO A 10 -4.54 -9.94 -8.45
N GLU A 11 -5.15 -9.72 -9.61
CA GLU A 11 -6.41 -10.36 -9.97
C GLU A 11 -6.29 -11.90 -9.90
N GLY A 12 -7.27 -12.53 -9.25
CA GLY A 12 -7.30 -13.99 -9.05
C GLY A 12 -6.63 -14.48 -7.76
N ALA A 13 -5.94 -13.62 -7.01
CA ALA A 13 -5.51 -13.92 -5.64
C ALA A 13 -6.61 -13.62 -4.62
N GLU A 14 -6.50 -14.20 -3.42
CA GLU A 14 -7.41 -13.89 -2.31
C GLU A 14 -7.21 -12.44 -1.86
N CYS A 15 -8.27 -11.63 -1.82
CA CYS A 15 -8.20 -10.23 -1.40
C CYS A 15 -7.61 -10.06 0.01
N ILE A 16 -7.01 -8.90 0.28
CA ILE A 16 -6.51 -8.58 1.62
C ILE A 16 -7.72 -8.48 2.56
N SER A 17 -7.73 -9.32 3.59
CA SER A 17 -8.79 -9.29 4.59
C SER A 17 -8.51 -8.23 5.65
N VAL A 18 -9.57 -7.72 6.27
CA VAL A 18 -9.48 -6.82 7.43
C VAL A 18 -8.66 -7.44 8.55
N ASP A 19 -8.93 -8.71 8.90
CA ASP A 19 -8.22 -9.40 9.97
C ASP A 19 -6.72 -9.54 9.68
N GLU A 20 -6.36 -9.79 8.43
CA GLU A 20 -4.96 -9.86 8.02
C GLU A 20 -4.26 -8.50 8.15
N TRP A 21 -4.91 -7.44 7.65
CA TRP A 21 -4.41 -6.08 7.79
C TRP A 21 -4.25 -5.67 9.26
N LEU A 22 -5.26 -5.88 10.09
CA LEU A 22 -5.20 -5.52 11.51
C LEU A 22 -4.16 -6.33 12.30
N ARG A 23 -3.91 -7.60 11.92
CA ARG A 23 -2.81 -8.38 12.52
C ARG A 23 -1.44 -7.81 12.17
N LEU A 24 -1.26 -7.31 10.95
CA LEU A 24 -0.02 -6.64 10.56
C LEU A 24 0.16 -5.36 11.39
N VAL A 25 -0.90 -4.56 11.50
CA VAL A 25 -0.91 -3.33 12.31
C VAL A 25 -0.60 -3.59 13.78
N ASP A 26 -1.18 -4.65 14.37
CA ASP A 26 -0.92 -5.03 15.77
C ASP A 26 0.51 -5.54 15.99
N ALA A 27 1.11 -6.19 14.98
CA ALA A 27 2.47 -6.71 15.05
C ALA A 27 3.55 -5.64 14.82
N ASP A 28 3.20 -4.50 14.23
CA ASP A 28 4.13 -3.46 13.81
C ASP A 28 4.07 -2.23 14.75
N PRO A 29 5.13 -1.96 15.54
CA PRO A 29 5.13 -0.86 16.49
C PRO A 29 5.11 0.53 15.83
N GLU A 30 5.40 0.61 14.53
CA GLU A 30 5.34 1.88 13.78
C GLU A 30 3.90 2.21 13.35
N PHE A 31 2.96 1.26 13.49
CA PHE A 31 1.56 1.46 13.19
C PHE A 31 0.69 1.55 14.45
N THR A 32 -0.43 2.26 14.33
CA THR A 32 -1.47 2.31 15.36
C THR A 32 -2.83 2.22 14.70
N ALA A 33 -3.64 1.25 15.11
CA ALA A 33 -5.01 1.11 14.63
C ALA A 33 -5.84 2.35 15.01
N ILE A 34 -6.53 2.91 14.03
CA ILE A 34 -7.39 4.08 14.18
C ILE A 34 -8.69 3.88 13.40
N ASP A 35 -9.79 4.40 13.94
CA ASP A 35 -11.09 4.45 13.26
C ASP A 35 -11.49 5.88 12.84
N ARG A 36 -10.64 6.85 13.18
CA ARG A 36 -10.85 8.26 12.92
C ARG A 36 -9.52 8.93 12.65
N PHE A 37 -9.50 9.82 11.66
CA PHE A 37 -8.37 10.68 11.37
C PHE A 37 -8.82 12.14 11.46
N SER A 38 -7.95 12.96 12.04
CA SER A 38 -8.17 14.40 12.14
C SER A 38 -6.89 15.15 11.83
N SER A 39 -7.01 16.27 11.11
CA SER A 39 -5.89 17.15 10.79
C SER A 39 -6.36 18.61 10.78
N ASP A 40 -5.50 19.49 11.28
CA ASP A 40 -5.68 20.93 11.15
C ASP A 40 -5.31 21.37 9.73
N LEU A 41 -6.09 22.29 9.17
CA LEU A 41 -5.81 22.91 7.88
C LEU A 41 -5.03 24.23 8.09
N PRO A 42 -4.18 24.63 7.13
CA PRO A 42 -3.37 25.86 7.24
C PRO A 42 -4.18 27.15 7.41
N ASP A 43 -5.46 27.15 7.04
CA ASP A 43 -6.38 28.28 7.18
C ASP A 43 -7.11 28.31 8.54
N GLY A 44 -6.76 27.41 9.47
CA GLY A 44 -7.42 27.26 10.76
C GLY A 44 -8.70 26.41 10.70
N GLY A 45 -8.98 25.77 9.56
CA GLY A 45 -10.00 24.74 9.45
C GLY A 45 -9.57 23.43 10.14
N TYR A 46 -10.54 22.54 10.37
CA TYR A 46 -10.32 21.22 10.95
C TYR A 46 -11.04 20.19 10.08
N ILE A 47 -10.31 19.15 9.65
CA ILE A 47 -10.91 18.00 8.98
C ILE A 47 -10.95 16.82 9.94
N GLU A 48 -12.08 16.13 9.96
CA GLU A 48 -12.26 14.86 10.66
C GLU A 48 -13.00 13.90 9.76
N ALA A 49 -12.43 12.71 9.59
CA ALA A 49 -12.99 11.65 8.78
C ALA A 49 -13.07 10.36 9.60
N MET A 50 -14.18 9.65 9.45
CA MET A 50 -14.30 8.27 9.91
C MET A 50 -13.59 7.37 8.90
N ILE A 51 -12.59 6.65 9.37
CA ILE A 51 -11.78 5.72 8.57
C ILE A 51 -11.68 4.40 9.34
N PRO A 52 -12.78 3.63 9.43
CA PRO A 52 -12.81 2.42 10.24
C PRO A 52 -11.73 1.43 9.80
N GLN A 53 -11.21 0.66 10.76
CA GLN A 53 -10.29 -0.46 10.49
C GLN A 53 -9.02 -0.04 9.72
N SER A 54 -8.59 1.19 9.93
CA SER A 54 -7.42 1.79 9.30
C SER A 54 -6.27 1.88 10.30
N ALA A 55 -5.10 2.32 9.85
CA ALA A 55 -3.97 2.55 10.75
C ALA A 55 -3.29 3.88 10.45
N ALA A 56 -2.72 4.50 11.46
CA ALA A 56 -1.74 5.57 11.32
C ALA A 56 -0.34 4.96 11.35
N TRP A 57 0.48 5.32 10.37
CA TRP A 57 1.93 5.12 10.43
C TRP A 57 2.56 6.32 11.16
N ASN A 58 3.29 6.04 12.24
CA ASN A 58 3.79 7.04 13.18
C ASN A 58 5.31 7.28 13.08
N ALA A 59 5.96 6.83 12.00
CA ALA A 59 7.42 6.96 11.86
C ALA A 59 7.88 8.38 11.45
N LEU A 60 6.95 9.24 11.04
CA LEU A 60 7.21 10.63 10.64
C LEU A 60 6.64 11.62 11.67
N GLU A 61 6.93 12.91 11.49
CA GLU A 61 6.38 13.98 12.35
C GLU A 61 4.85 14.08 12.26
N GLU A 62 4.27 13.58 11.17
CA GLU A 62 2.83 13.53 10.91
C GLU A 62 2.36 12.07 10.85
N ASN A 63 1.21 11.80 11.48
CA ASN A 63 0.57 10.48 11.40
C ASN A 63 -0.03 10.30 10.00
N ILE A 64 0.46 9.33 9.25
CA ILE A 64 0.00 9.08 7.88
C ILE A 64 -1.09 8.01 7.89
N PRO A 65 -2.33 8.29 7.43
CA PRO A 65 -3.39 7.31 7.43
C PRO A 65 -3.26 6.31 6.28
N PHE A 66 -3.17 5.03 6.63
CA PHE A 66 -3.32 3.87 5.76
C PHE A 66 -4.75 3.36 5.90
N MET A 67 -5.61 3.72 4.94
CA MET A 67 -7.05 3.51 5.02
C MET A 67 -7.46 2.18 4.42
N PHE A 68 -8.16 1.34 5.16
CA PHE A 68 -8.72 0.12 4.61
C PHE A 68 -10.01 0.41 3.83
N SER A 69 -10.04 0.05 2.55
CA SER A 69 -11.22 0.17 1.70
C SER A 69 -11.95 -1.17 1.60
N HIS A 70 -13.18 -1.23 2.12
CA HIS A 70 -14.03 -2.41 1.99
C HIS A 70 -14.52 -2.67 0.57
N GLU A 71 -14.62 -1.63 -0.25
CA GLU A 71 -15.13 -1.74 -1.63
C GLU A 71 -14.10 -2.40 -2.55
N THR A 72 -12.83 -2.03 -2.38
CA THR A 72 -11.72 -2.54 -3.20
C THR A 72 -10.90 -3.62 -2.49
N SER A 73 -11.13 -3.86 -1.20
CA SER A 73 -10.28 -4.73 -0.36
C SER A 73 -8.79 -4.37 -0.47
N ALA A 74 -8.53 -3.07 -0.47
CA ALA A 74 -7.21 -2.46 -0.64
C ALA A 74 -6.91 -1.50 0.49
N ILE A 75 -5.62 -1.25 0.73
CA ILE A 75 -5.18 -0.20 1.64
C ILE A 75 -4.82 1.03 0.80
N ILE A 76 -5.41 2.18 1.12
CA ILE A 76 -5.32 3.43 0.36
C ILE A 76 -4.53 4.45 1.16
N VAL A 77 -3.58 5.11 0.50
CA VAL A 77 -2.86 6.26 1.06
C VAL A 77 -2.97 7.43 0.08
N LYS A 78 -3.27 8.62 0.62
CA LYS A 78 -3.48 9.84 -0.17
C LYS A 78 -2.25 10.72 -0.15
N ASN A 79 -1.87 11.22 -1.33
CA ASN A 79 -0.71 12.08 -1.59
C ASN A 79 0.59 11.58 -0.93
N PRO A 80 0.98 10.31 -1.14
CA PRO A 80 2.19 9.77 -0.52
C PRO A 80 3.44 10.45 -1.10
N ASN A 81 4.41 10.72 -0.22
CA ASN A 81 5.77 11.12 -0.59
C ASN A 81 6.68 9.89 -0.73
N GLU A 82 7.94 10.08 -1.11
CA GLU A 82 8.87 8.96 -1.32
C GLU A 82 9.07 8.06 -0.09
N GLU A 83 9.03 8.60 1.13
CA GLU A 83 9.17 7.80 2.36
C GLU A 83 7.93 6.96 2.62
N ILE A 84 6.75 7.56 2.39
CA ILE A 84 5.47 6.87 2.49
C ILE A 84 5.38 5.76 1.43
N ILE A 85 5.82 6.02 0.18
CA ILE A 85 5.84 5.01 -0.89
C ILE A 85 6.73 3.82 -0.50
N LYS A 86 7.90 4.08 0.08
CA LYS A 86 8.79 3.01 0.57
C LYS A 86 8.10 2.15 1.64
N GLU A 87 7.41 2.78 2.57
CA GLU A 87 6.66 2.03 3.58
C GLU A 87 5.49 1.26 2.97
N MET A 88 4.78 1.83 2.01
CA MET A 88 3.74 1.12 1.26
C MET A 88 4.29 -0.13 0.57
N ILE A 89 5.50 -0.05 -0.01
CA ILE A 89 6.19 -1.22 -0.60
C ILE A 89 6.48 -2.28 0.47
N VAL A 90 6.97 -1.87 1.65
CA VAL A 90 7.25 -2.80 2.77
C VAL A 90 5.97 -3.48 3.26
N VAL A 91 4.88 -2.72 3.44
CA VAL A 91 3.58 -3.25 3.82
C VAL A 91 3.04 -4.21 2.75
N ALA A 92 3.16 -3.84 1.47
CA ALA A 92 2.75 -4.69 0.36
C ALA A 92 3.51 -6.03 0.36
N GLU A 93 4.83 -6.03 0.58
CA GLU A 93 5.62 -7.25 0.68
C GLU A 93 5.18 -8.15 1.85
N LYS A 94 4.91 -7.56 3.03
CA LYS A 94 4.39 -8.29 4.20
C LYS A 94 3.04 -8.97 3.90
N LEU A 95 2.21 -8.36 3.03
CA LEU A 95 0.89 -8.86 2.64
C LEU A 95 0.88 -9.70 1.34
N ASN A 96 2.05 -9.94 0.73
CA ASN A 96 2.16 -10.51 -0.63
C ASN A 96 1.27 -9.78 -1.65
N ALA A 97 1.30 -8.45 -1.61
CA ALA A 97 0.52 -7.53 -2.44
C ALA A 97 1.45 -6.66 -3.32
N VAL A 98 0.85 -5.80 -4.14
CA VAL A 98 1.54 -4.80 -4.95
C VAL A 98 1.03 -3.41 -4.63
N VAL A 99 1.88 -2.39 -4.84
CA VAL A 99 1.48 -0.99 -4.76
C VAL A 99 1.18 -0.50 -6.17
N THR A 100 -0.03 0.01 -6.41
CA THR A 100 -0.46 0.55 -7.69
C THR A 100 -0.94 1.98 -7.59
N GLY A 101 -0.71 2.80 -8.61
CA GLY A 101 -1.23 4.16 -8.72
C GLY A 101 -2.54 4.28 -9.49
N ASP A 102 -3.16 5.46 -9.41
CA ASP A 102 -4.42 5.79 -10.10
C ASP A 102 -4.33 5.62 -11.62
N ASP A 103 -3.16 5.86 -12.22
CA ASP A 103 -2.93 5.74 -13.66
C ASP A 103 -2.41 4.34 -14.06
N GLY A 104 -2.35 3.40 -13.12
CA GLY A 104 -1.88 2.02 -13.35
C GLY A 104 -0.38 1.84 -13.20
N GLU A 105 0.32 2.79 -12.58
CA GLU A 105 1.72 2.66 -12.18
C GLU A 105 1.89 1.51 -11.19
N ILE A 106 3.06 0.85 -11.21
CA ILE A 106 3.42 -0.17 -10.22
C ILE A 106 4.65 0.30 -9.48
N TYR A 107 4.57 0.28 -8.14
CA TYR A 107 5.67 0.66 -7.26
C TYR A 107 6.22 -0.58 -6.57
N ASP A 108 7.53 -0.76 -6.68
CA ASP A 108 8.27 -1.83 -6.01
C ASP A 108 9.69 -1.35 -5.66
N ARG A 109 10.51 -2.26 -5.10
CA ARG A 109 11.88 -1.93 -4.69
C ARG A 109 12.79 -1.50 -5.84
N GLU A 110 12.53 -1.99 -7.05
CA GLU A 110 13.31 -1.72 -8.26
C GLU A 110 12.76 -0.50 -9.00
N ASN A 111 11.47 -0.21 -8.85
CA ASN A 111 10.76 0.92 -9.42
C ASN A 111 10.00 1.75 -8.35
N PRO A 112 10.71 2.41 -7.43
CA PRO A 112 10.07 3.21 -6.36
C PRO A 112 9.44 4.51 -6.88
N LEU A 113 9.69 4.88 -8.14
CA LEU A 113 9.15 6.07 -8.79
C LEU A 113 7.86 5.79 -9.57
N GLY A 114 7.45 4.52 -9.67
CA GLY A 114 6.19 4.17 -10.34
C GLY A 114 6.22 4.43 -11.84
N TYR A 115 7.37 4.35 -12.50
CA TYR A 115 7.35 4.37 -13.95
C TYR A 115 6.52 3.19 -14.46
N PHE A 116 5.75 3.36 -15.53
CA PHE A 116 5.10 2.23 -16.18
C PHE A 116 6.16 1.17 -16.45
N SER A 117 6.05 0.05 -15.74
CA SER A 117 6.92 -1.09 -16.01
C SER A 117 6.56 -1.53 -17.42
N ASP A 118 7.48 -1.34 -18.36
CA ASP A 118 7.35 -1.90 -19.69
C ASP A 118 6.98 -3.39 -19.49
N PRO A 119 5.93 -3.92 -20.15
CA PRO A 119 5.46 -5.28 -19.89
C PRO A 119 6.54 -6.36 -20.09
N GLU A 120 7.63 -6.03 -20.80
CA GLU A 120 8.82 -6.89 -20.94
C GLU A 120 9.65 -7.02 -19.63
N ILE A 121 9.66 -6.01 -18.75
CA ILE A 121 10.44 -5.99 -17.51
C ILE A 121 9.76 -6.83 -16.40
N PHE A 122 8.43 -6.89 -16.40
CA PHE A 122 7.66 -7.66 -15.40
C PHE A 122 7.85 -9.18 -15.55
N GLU A 123 8.11 -9.67 -16.78
CA GLU A 123 8.45 -11.08 -17.02
C GLU A 123 9.85 -11.41 -16.47
N GLU A 124 10.83 -10.51 -16.60
CA GLU A 124 12.21 -10.78 -16.18
C GLU A 124 12.33 -10.94 -14.66
N ASN A 125 11.68 -10.07 -13.87
CA ASN A 125 11.77 -10.11 -12.40
C ASN A 125 10.97 -11.26 -11.76
N ASN A 126 9.86 -11.68 -12.38
CA ASN A 126 9.14 -12.89 -11.96
C ASN A 126 9.83 -14.19 -12.42
N ALA A 127 10.52 -14.17 -13.57
CA ALA A 127 11.28 -15.33 -14.06
C ALA A 127 12.48 -15.69 -13.17
N VAL A 128 13.07 -14.72 -12.46
CA VAL A 128 14.13 -14.99 -11.48
C VAL A 128 13.58 -15.71 -10.23
N LYS A 129 12.34 -15.44 -9.82
CA LYS A 129 11.72 -16.08 -8.63
C LYS A 129 10.97 -17.37 -8.92
N ALA A 130 10.54 -17.60 -10.16
CA ALA A 130 9.85 -18.81 -10.54
C ALA A 130 10.69 -19.59 -11.57
N ARG A 131 11.56 -20.47 -11.09
CA ARG A 131 12.26 -21.48 -11.92
C ARG A 131 11.33 -22.68 -12.18
N TRP A 132 10.15 -22.45 -12.77
CA TRP A 132 9.18 -23.50 -13.13
C TRP A 132 9.55 -24.28 -14.41
N TRP A 133 10.60 -23.85 -15.11
CA TRP A 133 11.12 -24.46 -16.35
C TRP A 133 12.17 -25.55 -16.11
N GLU A 134 12.68 -25.72 -14.89
CA GLU A 134 13.67 -26.78 -14.57
C GLU A 134 13.03 -28.16 -14.32
N PHE A 135 11.69 -28.26 -14.34
CA PHE A 135 10.96 -29.51 -14.08
C PHE A 135 10.50 -30.27 -15.33
N TRP A 136 10.80 -29.78 -16.54
CA TRP A 136 10.59 -30.54 -17.77
C TRP A 136 11.93 -30.88 -18.42
N LYS A 137 12.46 -32.05 -18.08
CA LYS A 137 13.47 -32.78 -18.86
C LYS A 137 13.02 -34.22 -19.07
#